data_AF-A0A2G5TBW9-F1
#
_entry.id   AF-A0A2G5TBW9-F1
#
_cell.length_a   1.000
_cell.length_b   1.000
_cell.length_c   1.000
_cell.angle_alpha   90.00
_cell.angle_beta   90.00
_cell.angle_gamma   90.00
#
_symmetry.space_group_name_H-M   'P 1'
#
loop_
_entity.id
_entity.type
_entity.pdbx_description
1 polymer ?
#
loop_
_entity_poly.entity_id
_entity_poly.type
_entity_poly.pdbx_seq_one_letter_code
_entity_poly.pdbx_strand_id
1 'polypeptide(L)' 'MAWAKSGLIGCGVHPCRVDARSESNEEMIRMVMVCHYKERGNVLTEEIYKEGPTCSACPPPTTCEPASGLCVRVKTI' A
#
# COMPACT_ATOMS: atom_id res chain seq x y z
N MET A 1 3.02 4.29 1.51
CA MET A 1 2.69 2.90 1.89
C MET A 1 2.33 2.76 3.38
N ALA A 2 2.88 3.57 4.28
CA ALA A 2 2.69 3.44 5.74
C ALA A 2 1.39 4.06 6.31
N TRP A 3 0.40 4.38 5.46
CA TRP A 3 -0.79 5.10 5.90
C TRP A 3 -1.68 4.20 6.77
N ALA A 4 -1.86 4.52 8.05
CA ALA A 4 -2.49 3.61 9.03
C ALA A 4 -3.93 3.22 8.67
N LYS A 5 -4.67 4.11 8.00
CA LYS A 5 -6.05 3.85 7.55
C LYS A 5 -6.11 2.92 6.32
N SER A 6 -5.00 2.70 5.61
CA SER A 6 -4.93 1.91 4.38
C SER A 6 -4.59 0.44 4.64
N GLY A 7 -5.60 -0.36 5.03
CA GLY A 7 -5.43 -1.78 5.36
C GLY A 7 -5.60 -2.78 4.21
N LEU A 8 -5.97 -2.34 3.00
CA LEU A 8 -6.18 -3.20 1.84
C LEU A 8 -5.45 -2.64 0.62
N ILE A 9 -4.70 -3.49 -0.07
CA ILE A 9 -3.90 -3.19 -1.25
C ILE A 9 -4.14 -4.24 -2.33
N GLY A 10 -4.22 -3.80 -3.59
CA GLY A 10 -4.21 -4.68 -4.76
C GLY A 10 -3.20 -4.15 -5.78
N CYS A 11 -2.34 -5.03 -6.30
CA CYS A 11 -1.30 -4.66 -7.25
C CYS A 11 -1.42 -5.46 -8.55
N GLY A 12 -1.08 -4.83 -9.67
CA GLY A 12 -0.96 -5.45 -10.97
C GLY A 12 0.37 -5.08 -11.62
N VAL A 13 0.93 -6.00 -12.40
CA VAL A 13 2.15 -5.79 -13.18
C VAL A 13 1.82 -5.98 -14.66
N HIS A 14 2.28 -5.06 -15.50
CA HIS A 14 2.06 -5.12 -16.94
C HIS A 14 3.35 -4.76 -17.71
N PRO A 15 3.75 -5.54 -18.72
CA PRO A 15 4.82 -5.17 -19.64
C PRO A 15 4.33 -4.07 -20.59
N CYS A 16 4.92 -2.88 -20.49
CA CYS A 16 4.69 -1.79 -21.42
C CYS A 16 5.86 -1.71 -22.41
N ARG A 17 5.57 -1.62 -23.70
CA ARG A 17 6.60 -1.29 -24.70
C ARG A 17 7.07 0.14 -24.47
N VAL A 18 8.38 0.37 -24.52
CA VAL A 18 8.94 1.73 -24.51
C VAL A 18 8.86 2.26 -25.93
N ASP A 19 8.18 3.40 -26.13
CA ASP A 19 8.12 4.04 -27.44
C ASP A 19 9.54 4.32 -27.95
N ALA A 20 9.82 3.94 -29.21
CA ALA A 20 11.11 4.06 -29.88
C ALA A 20 11.49 5.52 -30.22
N ARG A 21 11.48 6.41 -29.22
CA ARG A 21 12.09 7.75 -29.31
C ARG A 21 13.58 7.76 -28.93
N SER A 22 14.12 6.61 -28.53
CA SER A 22 15.55 6.36 -28.33
C SER A 22 16.12 5.75 -29.61
N GLU A 23 17.18 6.33 -30.16
CA GLU A 23 17.85 5.94 -31.42
C GLU A 23 18.40 4.50 -31.44
N SER A 24 18.34 3.79 -30.31
CA SER A 24 18.69 2.37 -30.20
C SER A 24 17.48 1.49 -30.55
N ASN A 25 17.52 0.84 -31.72
CA ASN A 25 16.53 -0.11 -32.24
C ASN A 25 16.39 -1.43 -31.43
N GLU A 26 16.49 -1.39 -30.10
CA GLU A 26 16.20 -2.53 -29.23
C GLU A 26 14.79 -2.38 -28.67
N GLU A 27 13.96 -3.41 -28.90
CA GLU A 27 12.60 -3.49 -28.37
C GLU A 27 12.65 -3.67 -26.84
N MET A 28 12.81 -2.56 -26.11
CA MET A 28 12.84 -2.59 -24.65
C MET A 28 11.43 -2.69 -24.08
N ILE A 29 11.22 -3.72 -23.25
CA ILE A 29 10.00 -3.92 -22.46
C ILE A 29 10.22 -3.31 -21.07
N ARG A 30 9.37 -2.35 -20.68
CA ARG A 30 9.32 -1.79 -19.34
C ARG A 30 8.24 -2.49 -18.51
N MET A 31 8.63 -3.16 -17.44
CA MET A 31 7.66 -3.70 -16.48
C MET A 31 7.10 -2.56 -15.62
N VAL A 32 5.79 -2.33 -15.68
CA VAL A 32 5.09 -1.32 -14.88
C VAL A 32 4.27 -2.01 -13.81
N MET A 33 4.49 -1.66 -12.54
CA MET A 33 3.68 -2.10 -11.40
C MET A 33 2.81 -0.95 -10.92
N VAL A 34 1.51 -1.23 -10.75
CA VAL A 34 0.56 -0.29 -10.14
C VAL A 34 -0.08 -0.96 -8.95
N CYS A 35 -0.10 -0.27 -7.81
CA CYS A 35 -0.82 -0.69 -6.61
C CYS A 35 -1.89 0.33 -6.26
N HIS A 36 -3.10 -0.14 -6.01
CA HIS A 36 -4.19 0.65 -5.46
C HIS A 36 -4.40 0.30 -4.00
N TYR A 37 -4.60 1.32 -3.18
CA TYR A 37 -5.04 1.20 -1.80
C TYR A 37 -6.54 1.49 -1.75
N LYS A 38 -7.31 0.66 -1.02
CA LYS A 38 -8.76 0.86 -0.91
C LYS A 38 -9.09 2.21 -0.25
N GLU A 39 -8.50 2.44 0.92
CA GLU A 39 -8.59 3.72 1.60
C GLU A 39 -7.46 4.63 1.11
N ARG A 40 -7.85 5.82 0.65
CA ARG A 40 -6.91 6.83 0.17
C ARG A 40 -6.05 7.33 1.33
N GLY A 41 -4.74 7.39 1.09
CA GLY A 41 -3.78 8.09 1.93
C GLY A 41 -3.22 9.33 1.25
N ASN A 42 -2.08 9.82 1.76
CA ASN A 42 -1.35 10.97 1.23
C ASN A 42 -2.25 12.22 1.10
N VAL A 43 -3.11 12.44 2.11
CA VAL A 43 -3.96 13.62 2.18
C VAL A 43 -3.15 14.72 2.88
N LEU A 44 -3.06 15.89 2.22
CA LEU A 44 -2.43 17.06 2.83
C LEU A 44 -3.12 17.37 4.15
N THR A 45 -2.35 17.74 5.17
CA THR A 45 -2.81 18.06 6.54
C THR A 45 -3.27 16.87 7.40
N GLU A 46 -3.34 15.65 6.86
CA GLU A 46 -3.55 14.44 7.68
C GLU A 46 -2.22 13.79 8.07
N GLU A 47 -2.17 13.24 9.29
CA GLU A 47 -1.05 12.43 9.75
C GLU A 47 -1.07 11.05 9.07
N ILE A 48 0.12 10.53 8.73
CA ILE A 48 0.26 9.20 8.10
C ILE A 48 -0.22 8.09 9.05
N TYR A 49 0.09 8.23 10.33
CA TYR A 49 -0.34 7.39 11.45
C TYR A 49 -0.30 8.23 12.73
N LYS A 50 -1.08 7.84 13.72
CA LYS A 50 -1.03 8.47 15.05
C LYS A 50 0.20 7.96 15.81
N GLU A 51 1.05 8.87 16.28
CA GLU A 51 2.20 8.51 17.11
C GLU A 51 1.77 8.00 18.49
N GLY A 52 2.48 7.00 19.00
CA GLY A 52 2.23 6.41 20.31
C GLY A 52 2.77 4.98 20.44
N PRO A 53 2.57 4.33 21.60
CA PRO A 53 2.94 2.93 21.78
C PRO A 53 2.26 2.03 20.74
N THR A 54 2.96 1.00 20.28
CA THR A 54 2.44 0.02 19.32
C THR A 54 1.06 -0.50 19.74
N CYS A 55 0.12 -0.53 18.80
CA CYS A 55 -1.27 -0.98 19.00
C CYS A 55 -2.12 -0.22 20.04
N SER A 56 -1.63 0.87 20.63
CA SER A 56 -2.37 1.63 21.66
C SER A 56 -3.69 2.27 21.16
N ALA A 57 -3.91 2.29 19.84
CA ALA A 57 -5.08 2.91 19.20
C ALA A 57 -5.66 2.06 18.05
N CYS A 58 -5.65 0.73 18.15
CA CYS A 58 -6.29 -0.11 17.12
C CYS A 58 -7.80 0.15 17.02
N PRO A 59 -8.36 0.45 15.83
CA PRO A 59 -9.78 0.74 15.67
C PRO A 59 -10.64 -0.54 15.70
N PRO A 60 -11.84 -0.55 16.29
CA PRO A 60 -12.77 -1.68 16.14
C PRO A 60 -13.16 -1.92 14.66
N PRO A 61 -13.38 -3.17 14.21
CA PRO A 61 -13.28 -4.44 14.93
C PRO A 61 -11.90 -5.12 14.76
N THR A 62 -10.81 -4.37 14.92
CA THR A 62 -9.44 -4.92 14.82
C THR A 62 -8.83 -5.16 16.21
N THR A 63 -7.87 -6.06 16.25
CA THR A 63 -7.06 -6.38 17.44
C THR A 63 -5.58 -6.30 17.10
N CYS A 64 -4.75 -6.03 18.10
CA CYS A 64 -3.29 -6.07 17.91
C CYS A 64 -2.82 -7.49 17.60
N GLU A 65 -2.04 -7.65 16.54
CA GLU A 65 -1.24 -8.85 16.31
C GLU A 65 0.18 -8.60 16.86
N PRO A 66 0.57 -9.23 17.99
CA PRO A 66 1.78 -8.82 18.72
C PRO A 66 3.09 -9.04 17.96
N ALA A 67 3.13 -9.97 17.00
CA ALA A 67 4.34 -10.29 16.27
C ALA A 67 4.71 -9.20 15.24
N SER A 68 3.70 -8.66 14.54
CA SER A 68 3.86 -7.58 13.56
C SER A 68 3.67 -6.19 14.15
N GLY A 69 2.97 -6.07 15.29
CA GLY A 69 2.55 -4.78 15.84
C GLY A 69 1.44 -4.10 15.03
N LEU A 70 0.73 -4.85 14.18
CA LEU A 70 -0.33 -4.33 13.31
C LEU A 70 -1.73 -4.63 13.86
N CYS A 71 -2.67 -3.76 13.52
CA CYS A 71 -4.08 -3.97 13.83
C CYS A 71 -4.72 -4.85 12.75
N VAL A 72 -5.11 -6.08 13.10
CA VAL A 72 -5.69 -7.05 12.18
C VAL A 72 -7.17 -7.26 12.48
N ARG A 73 -7.99 -7.51 11.45
CA ARG A 73 -9.41 -7.83 11.66
C ARG A 73 -9.54 -9.16 12.40
N VAL A 74 -10.40 -9.19 13.40
CA VAL A 74 -10.81 -10.45 14.04
C VAL A 74 -11.50 -11.29 12.99
N LYS A 75 -10.95 -12.47 12.68
CA LYS A 75 -11.65 -13.45 11.84
C LYS A 75 -12.81 -14.01 12.65
N THR A 76 -14.04 -13.65 12.29
CA THR A 76 -15.21 -14.40 12.74
C THR A 76 -15.17 -15.75 12.01
N ILE A 77 -15.06 -16.84 12.77
CA ILE A 77 -15.22 -18.22 12.28
C ILE A 77 -16.71 -18.44 12.01
#